data_AF-A0A239FKE0-F1
#
_entry.id   AF-A0A239FKE0-F1
#
_cell.length_a   1.000
_cell.length_b   1.000
_cell.length_c   1.000
_cell.angle_alpha   90.00
_cell.angle_beta   90.00
_cell.angle_gamma   90.00
#
_symmetry.space_group_name_H-M   'P 1'
#
loop_
_entity.id
_entity.type
_entity.pdbx_description
1 polymer ?
#
loop_
_entity_poly.entity_id
_entity_poly.type
_entity_poly.pdbx_seq_one_letter_code
_entity_poly.pdbx_strand_id
1 'polypeptide(L)'
;MTEFLAILAVLYTCNAAAEVRVLSSDEAVACSGVFEVVKAQFMDDPEAGSSDPMSGTRQNVDAYLAFKQWEADNPDLVDEMQRAARHELLETPA
;
A
#
# COMPACT_ATOMS: atom_id res chain seq x y z
N MET A 1 3.88 -1.93 15.14
CA MET A 1 2.45 -1.74 14.83
C MET A 1 2.13 -0.29 14.44
N THR A 2 2.53 0.72 15.23
CA THR A 2 2.36 2.15 14.89
C THR A 2 3.05 2.56 13.58
N GLU A 3 4.24 2.04 13.31
CA GLU A 3 4.98 2.31 12.06
C GLU A 3 4.26 1.78 10.81
N PHE A 4 3.71 0.56 10.88
CA PHE A 4 2.93 -0.02 9.79
C PHE A 4 1.67 0.81 9.48
N LEU A 5 0.95 1.25 10.51
CA LEU A 5 -0.22 2.12 10.33
C LEU A 5 0.14 3.47 9.71
N ALA A 6 1.31 4.03 10.05
CA ALA A 6 1.79 5.26 9.41
C ALA A 6 2.08 5.05 7.91
N ILE A 7 2.73 3.94 7.54
CA ILE A 7 2.98 3.60 6.14
C ILE A 7 1.67 3.35 5.38
N LEU A 8 0.71 2.67 6.01
CA LEU A 8 -0.63 2.47 5.45
C LEU A 8 -1.38 3.78 5.24
N ALA A 9 -1.28 4.74 6.17
CA ALA A 9 -1.89 6.05 6.00
C ALA A 9 -1.35 6.73 4.72
N VAL A 10 -0.03 6.71 4.50
CA VAL A 10 0.57 7.25 3.27
C VAL A 10 0.08 6.50 2.03
N LEU A 11 -0.02 5.15 2.08
CA LEU A 11 -0.55 4.36 0.98
C LEU A 11 -2.00 4.75 0.65
N TYR A 12 -2.85 4.93 1.65
CA TYR A 12 -4.24 5.33 1.43
C TYR A 12 -4.36 6.76 0.91
N THR A 13 -3.50 7.69 1.34
CA THR A 13 -3.44 9.04 0.75
C THR A 13 -3.00 9.00 -0.72
N CYS A 14 -2.04 8.14 -1.07
CA CYS A 14 -1.66 7.88 -2.45
C CYS A 14 -2.83 7.35 -3.30
N ASN A 15 -3.58 6.38 -2.78
CA ASN A 15 -4.74 5.82 -3.47
C ASN A 15 -5.84 6.88 -3.65
N ALA A 16 -6.15 7.63 -2.60
CA ALA A 16 -7.14 8.69 -2.65
C ALA A 16 -6.74 9.81 -3.64
N ALA A 17 -5.44 10.12 -3.76
CA ALA A 17 -4.97 11.10 -4.74
C ALA A 17 -5.17 10.60 -6.18
N ALA A 18 -4.91 9.32 -6.42
CA ALA A 18 -5.13 8.67 -7.72
C ALA A 18 -6.62 8.57 -8.12
N GLU A 19 -7.54 8.54 -7.14
CA GLU A 19 -8.99 8.59 -7.40
C GLU A 19 -9.46 9.96 -7.90
N VAL A 20 -8.78 11.03 -7.49
CA VAL A 20 -9.18 12.42 -7.81
C VAL A 20 -8.45 12.96 -9.03
N ARG A 21 -7.21 12.54 -9.28
CA ARG A 21 -6.41 12.99 -10.42
C ARG A 21 -5.39 11.96 -10.88
N VAL A 22 -4.92 12.14 -12.11
CA VAL A 22 -3.73 11.44 -12.58
C VAL A 22 -2.52 11.90 -11.75
N LEU A 23 -1.78 10.94 -11.22
CA LEU A 23 -0.52 11.19 -10.52
C LEU A 23 0.56 11.56 -11.54
N SER A 24 1.43 12.51 -11.17
CA SER A 24 2.67 12.74 -11.91
C SER A 24 3.58 11.51 -11.83
N SER A 25 4.58 11.44 -12.70
CA SER A 25 5.53 10.32 -12.71
C SER A 25 6.23 10.15 -11.36
N ASP A 26 6.64 11.24 -10.72
CA ASP A 26 7.37 11.19 -9.45
C ASP A 26 6.46 10.70 -8.31
N GLU A 27 5.20 11.16 -8.29
CA GLU A 27 4.21 10.70 -7.32
C GLU A 27 3.87 9.22 -7.51
N ALA A 28 3.69 8.77 -8.75
CA ALA A 28 3.43 7.36 -9.04
C ALA A 28 4.58 6.46 -8.58
N VAL A 29 5.83 6.88 -8.78
CA VAL A 29 7.03 6.16 -8.30
C VAL A 29 7.07 6.14 -6.78
N ALA A 30 6.84 7.28 -6.11
CA ALA A 30 6.82 7.35 -4.65
C ALA A 30 5.72 6.48 -4.04
N CYS A 31 4.49 6.56 -4.56
CA CYS A 31 3.36 5.77 -4.10
C CYS A 31 3.55 4.27 -4.35
N SER A 32 4.14 3.89 -5.49
CA SER A 32 4.51 2.50 -5.76
C SER A 32 5.54 1.99 -4.74
N GLY A 33 6.53 2.81 -4.38
CA GLY A 33 7.52 2.47 -3.36
C GLY A 33 6.90 2.21 -1.98
N VAL A 34 5.95 3.05 -1.55
CA VAL A 34 5.20 2.85 -0.29
C VAL A 34 4.43 1.53 -0.35
N PHE A 35 3.82 1.20 -1.49
CA PHE A 35 3.09 -0.05 -1.64
C PHE A 35 4.00 -1.29 -1.59
N GLU A 36 5.21 -1.22 -2.15
CA GLU A 36 6.20 -2.28 -1.98
C GLU A 36 6.59 -2.49 -0.51
N VAL A 37 6.74 -1.40 0.26
CA VAL A 37 7.02 -1.49 1.70
C VAL A 37 5.86 -2.15 2.45
N VAL A 38 4.61 -1.84 2.10
CA VAL A 38 3.43 -2.50 2.68
C VAL A 38 3.44 -4.00 2.35
N LYS A 39 3.61 -4.37 1.08
CA LYS A 39 3.65 -5.78 0.67
C LYS A 39 4.77 -6.56 1.35
N ALA A 40 5.94 -5.95 1.57
CA ALA A 40 7.04 -6.60 2.27
C ALA A 40 6.69 -7.05 3.70
N GLN A 41 5.72 -6.40 4.37
CA GLN A 41 5.24 -6.83 5.69
C GLN A 41 4.44 -8.14 5.64
N PHE A 42 3.98 -8.55 4.46
CA PHE A 42 3.19 -9.76 4.23
C PHE A 42 3.97 -10.87 3.51
N MET A 43 5.29 -10.69 3.33
CA MET A 43 6.16 -11.72 2.77
C MET A 43 6.69 -12.59 3.92
N ASP A 44 6.49 -13.91 3.82
CA ASP A 44 6.98 -14.87 4.83
C ASP A 44 8.52 -14.98 4.86
N ASP A 45 9.20 -14.72 3.75
CA ASP A 45 10.67 -14.64 3.66
C ASP A 45 11.11 -13.78 2.45
N PRO A 46 11.49 -12.50 2.66
CA PRO A 46 11.94 -11.62 1.58
C PRO A 46 13.33 -12.00 1.04
N GLU A 47 14.09 -12.85 1.74
CA GLU A 47 15.45 -13.28 1.35
C GLU A 47 15.49 -14.70 0.79
N ALA A 48 14.36 -15.42 0.72
CA ALA A 48 14.21 -16.68 0.00
C ALA A 48 14.27 -16.45 -1.52
N GLY A 49 15.44 -16.01 -1.98
CA GLY A 49 15.81 -15.88 -3.37
C GLY A 49 15.83 -17.26 -4.01
N SER A 50 14.70 -17.64 -4.59
CA SER A 50 14.67 -18.75 -5.51
C SER A 50 15.38 -18.32 -6.81
N SER A 51 16.16 -19.24 -7.39
CA SER A 51 16.80 -19.03 -8.70
C SER A 51 15.81 -19.05 -9.87
N ASP A 52 14.52 -19.27 -9.61
CA ASP A 52 13.43 -19.15 -10.59
C ASP A 52 12.93 -17.69 -10.66
N PRO A 53 13.06 -17.00 -11.82
CA PRO A 53 12.52 -15.65 -12.03
C PRO A 53 11.01 -15.54 -11.75
N MET A 54 10.27 -16.64 -11.87
CA MET A 54 8.83 -16.67 -11.60
C MET A 54 8.52 -16.64 -10.11
N SER A 55 9.46 -16.98 -9.22
CA SER A 55 9.23 -16.98 -7.79
C SER A 55 9.00 -15.58 -7.25
N GLY A 56 9.75 -14.58 -7.73
CA GLY A 56 9.56 -13.18 -7.32
C GLY A 56 8.19 -12.63 -7.73
N THR A 57 7.68 -13.02 -8.91
CA THR A 57 6.33 -12.63 -9.34
C THR A 57 5.26 -13.28 -8.47
N ARG A 58 5.42 -14.58 -8.15
CA ARG A 58 4.47 -15.30 -7.29
C ARG A 58 4.45 -14.74 -5.87
N GLN A 59 5.62 -14.50 -5.27
CA GLN A 59 5.73 -13.89 -3.94
C GLN A 59 5.10 -12.49 -3.89
N ASN A 60 5.24 -11.69 -4.94
CA ASN A 60 4.59 -10.38 -5.03
C ASN A 60 3.06 -10.49 -5.06
N VAL A 61 2.52 -11.42 -5.86
CA VAL A 61 1.08 -11.69 -5.91
C VAL A 61 0.57 -12.20 -4.56
N ASP A 62 1.28 -13.13 -3.93
CA ASP A 62 0.88 -13.71 -2.65
C ASP A 62 0.89 -12.64 -1.54
N ALA A 63 1.91 -11.78 -1.48
CA ALA A 63 1.98 -10.66 -0.55
C ALA A 63 0.85 -9.63 -0.78
N TYR A 64 0.52 -9.36 -2.04
CA TYR A 64 -0.63 -8.53 -2.39
C TYR A 64 -1.94 -9.14 -1.88
N LEU A 65 -2.17 -10.43 -2.14
CA LEU A 65 -3.39 -11.12 -1.71
C LEU A 65 -3.50 -11.17 -0.19
N ALA A 66 -2.38 -11.42 0.51
CA ALA A 66 -2.33 -11.39 1.96
C ALA A 66 -2.66 -10.00 2.53
N PHE A 67 -2.13 -8.93 1.93
CA PHE A 67 -2.52 -7.57 2.30
C PHE A 67 -4.01 -7.31 2.07
N LYS A 68 -4.57 -7.73 0.91
CA LYS A 68 -6.00 -7.58 0.63
C LYS A 68 -6.88 -8.38 1.59
N GLN A 69 -6.42 -9.57 2.00
CA GLN A 69 -7.11 -10.35 3.03
C GLN A 69 -7.08 -9.62 4.38
N TRP A 70 -5.93 -9.08 4.78
CA TRP A 70 -5.83 -8.28 6.00
C TRP A 70 -6.77 -7.07 5.97
N GLU A 71 -6.90 -6.39 4.83
CA GLU A 71 -7.87 -5.29 4.69
C GLU A 71 -9.32 -5.78 4.90
N ALA A 72 -9.66 -6.94 4.34
CA ALA A 72 -10.99 -7.54 4.50
C ALA A 72 -11.28 -7.99 5.94
N ASP A 73 -10.24 -8.39 6.68
CA ASP A 73 -10.34 -8.81 8.08
C ASP A 73 -10.40 -7.61 9.05
N ASN A 74 -10.02 -6.39 8.60
CA ASN A 74 -9.99 -5.17 9.40
C ASN A 74 -10.84 -4.03 8.78
N PRO A 75 -12.13 -4.28 8.46
CA PRO A 75 -12.92 -3.37 7.64
C PRO A 75 -13.12 -1.99 8.29
N ASP A 76 -13.39 -1.94 9.60
CA ASP A 76 -13.65 -0.68 10.31
C ASP A 76 -12.42 0.25 10.30
N LEU A 77 -11.24 -0.33 10.53
CA LEU A 77 -9.97 0.40 10.54
C LEU A 77 -9.63 0.91 9.13
N VAL A 78 -9.76 0.04 8.12
CA VAL A 78 -9.49 0.41 6.72
C VAL A 78 -10.41 1.56 6.28
N ASP A 79 -11.71 1.46 6.59
CA ASP A 79 -12.69 2.49 6.26
C ASP A 79 -12.41 3.82 6.97
N GLU A 80 -12.03 3.79 8.26
CA GLU A 80 -11.58 4.98 8.99
C GLU A 80 -10.36 5.63 8.32
N MET A 81 -9.32 4.85 8.04
CA MET A 81 -8.09 5.37 7.44
C MET A 81 -8.31 5.90 6.02
N GLN A 82 -9.13 5.25 5.20
CA GLN A 82 -9.47 5.74 3.86
C GLN A 82 -10.29 7.03 3.90
N ARG A 83 -11.21 7.17 4.86
CA ARG A 83 -11.92 8.44 5.07
C ARG A 83 -10.97 9.56 5.47
N ALA A 84 -10.05 9.28 6.40
CA ALA A 84 -9.04 10.24 6.83
C ALA A 84 -8.16 10.69 5.64
N ALA A 85 -7.66 9.74 4.85
CA ALA A 85 -6.85 10.00 3.66
C ALA A 85 -7.56 10.91 2.63
N ARG A 86 -8.86 10.67 2.39
CA ARG A 86 -9.67 11.55 1.51
C ARG A 86 -9.87 12.94 2.09
N HIS A 87 -10.02 13.06 3.41
CA HIS A 87 -10.16 14.35 4.08
C HIS A 87 -8.89 15.19 3.95
N GLU A 88 -7.72 14.59 4.19
CA GLU A 88 -6.42 15.27 4.11
C GLU A 88 -6.16 15.88 2.72
N LEU A 89 -6.56 15.18 1.65
CA LEU A 89 -6.42 15.70 0.28
C LEU A 89 -7.29 16.93 -0.01
N LEU A 90 -8.42 17.07 0.70
CA LEU A 90 -9.31 18.23 0.54
C LEU A 90 -8.83 19.44 1.35
N GLU A 91 -8.09 19.19 2.44
CA GLU A 91 -7.58 20.23 3.33
C GLU A 91 -6.21 20.77 2.95
N THR A 92 -5.45 20.07 2.11
CA THR A 92 -4.12 20.50 1.68
C THR A 92 -4.24 21.47 0.50
N PRO A 93 -4.00 22.80 0.67
CA PRO A 93 -3.99 23.72 -0.46
C PRO A 93 -2.81 23.42 -1.39
N ALA A 94 -3.09 23.54 -2.70
CA ALA A 94 -2.13 23.32 -3.79
C ALA A 94 -0.89 24.22 -3.72
#